data_AF-A0A831YN97-F1
#
_entry.id   AF-A0A831YN97-F1
#
_cell.length_a   1.000
_cell.length_b   1.000
_cell.length_c   1.000
_cell.angle_alpha   90.00
_cell.angle_beta   90.00
_cell.angle_gamma   90.00
#
_symmetry.space_group_name_H-M   'P 1'
#
loop_
_entity.id
_entity.type
_entity.pdbx_description
1 polymer ?
#
loop_
_entity_poly.entity_id
_entity_poly.type
_entity_poly.pdbx_seq_one_letter_code
_entity_poly.pdbx_strand_id
1 'polypeptide(L)' 'MTVSRPEALASAKKLCRTLMSAPLPQVRAQTIFAELVRAKGWDPAHQDLIAAFGEWLASRPPPAALKARCEALLAAIG' A
#
# COMPACT_ATOMS: atom_id res chain seq x y z
N MET A 1 -0.55 16.87 8.98
CA MET A 1 -0.05 15.96 10.04
C MET A 1 0.67 14.83 9.35
N THR A 2 1.96 14.63 9.62
CA THR A 2 2.75 13.51 9.09
C THR A 2 2.51 12.27 9.92
N VAL A 3 2.21 11.14 9.26
CA VAL A 3 1.91 9.86 9.91
C VAL A 3 3.22 9.13 10.20
N SER A 4 3.32 8.43 11.33
CA SER A 4 4.50 7.62 11.64
C SER A 4 4.51 6.32 10.82
N ARG A 5 5.69 5.78 10.47
CA ARG A 5 5.84 4.46 9.82
C ARG A 5 4.91 3.36 10.40
N PRO A 6 4.90 3.10 11.73
CA PRO A 6 4.04 2.05 12.29
C PRO A 6 2.54 2.34 12.16
N GLU A 7 2.13 3.61 12.23
CA GLU A 7 0.73 4.01 12.04
C GLU A 7 0.26 3.79 10.61
N ALA A 8 1.09 4.18 9.63
CA ALA A 8 0.79 3.95 8.21
C ALA A 8 0.74 2.45 7.89
N LEU A 9 1.65 1.64 8.45
CA LEU A 9 1.59 0.18 8.32
C LEU A 9 0.31 -0.42 8.89
N ALA A 10 -0.11 0.03 10.08
CA ALA A 10 -1.33 -0.46 10.71
C ALA A 10 -2.57 -0.10 9.88
N SER A 11 -2.66 1.13 9.37
CA SER A 11 -3.73 1.58 8.47
C SER A 11 -3.73 0.79 7.15
N ALA A 12 -2.56 0.65 6.51
CA ALA A 12 -2.42 -0.08 5.27
C ALA A 12 -2.79 -1.58 5.41
N LYS A 13 -2.39 -2.23 6.51
CA LYS A 13 -2.78 -3.62 6.83
C LYS A 13 -4.30 -3.76 7.00
N LYS A 14 -4.96 -2.81 7.67
CA LYS A 14 -6.44 -2.79 7.80
C LYS A 14 -7.14 -2.63 6.45
N LEU A 15 -6.66 -1.72 5.61
CA LEU A 15 -7.18 -1.50 4.26
C LEU A 15 -6.97 -2.72 3.36
N CYS A 16 -5.81 -3.37 3.44
CA CYS A 16 -5.50 -4.57 2.67
C CYS A 16 -6.42 -5.75 3.03
N ARG A 17 -6.72 -5.95 4.32
CA ARG A 17 -7.65 -6.99 4.77
C ARG A 17 -9.06 -6.83 4.20
N THR A 18 -9.50 -5.58 4.00
CA THR A 18 -10.84 -5.23 3.49
C THR A 18 -10.84 -4.85 2.01
N LEU A 19 -9.74 -5.10 1.29
CA LEU A 19 -9.55 -4.70 -0.09
C LEU A 19 -10.47 -5.44 -1.06
N MET A 20 -10.59 -6.77 -0.91
CA MET A 20 -11.45 -7.59 -1.78
C MET A 20 -12.94 -7.46 -1.46
N SER A 21 -13.27 -6.97 -0.26
CA SER A 21 -14.65 -6.67 0.13
C SER A 21 -15.08 -5.25 -0.25
N ALA A 22 -14.17 -4.44 -0.80
CA ALA A 22 -14.47 -3.08 -1.20
C ALA A 22 -15.15 -3.07 -2.59
N PRO A 23 -16.13 -2.17 -2.82
CA PRO A 23 -16.77 -2.02 -4.13
C PRO A 23 -15.77 -1.61 -5.22
N LEU A 24 -14.68 -0.91 -4.84
CA LEU A 24 -13.61 -0.48 -5.75
C LEU A 24 -12.23 -0.87 -5.18
N PRO A 25 -11.73 -2.09 -5.47
CA PRO A 25 -10.44 -2.57 -4.97
C PRO A 25 -9.25 -1.71 -5.42
N GLN A 26 -9.31 -1.17 -6.63
CA GLN A 26 -8.26 -0.27 -7.15
C GLN A 26 -8.17 1.04 -6.39
N VAL A 27 -9.31 1.67 -6.09
CA VAL A 27 -9.33 2.91 -5.30
C VAL A 27 -8.77 2.63 -3.91
N ARG A 28 -9.12 1.48 -3.32
CA ARG A 28 -8.61 1.09 -2.02
C ARG A 28 -7.11 0.81 -2.02
N ALA A 29 -6.58 0.19 -3.07
CA ALA A 29 -5.14 0.01 -3.25
C ALA A 29 -4.40 1.35 -3.40
N GLN A 30 -4.98 2.31 -4.12
CA GLN A 30 -4.44 3.68 -4.19
C GLN A 30 -4.46 4.37 -2.83
N THR A 31 -5.50 4.15 -2.00
CA THR A 31 -5.52 4.65 -0.63
C THR A 31 -4.39 4.05 0.22
N ILE A 32 -4.12 2.74 0.07
CA ILE A 32 -2.98 2.08 0.75
C ILE A 32 -1.67 2.78 0.37
N PHE A 33 -1.43 2.99 -0.92
CA PHE A 33 -0.23 3.68 -1.40
C PHE A 33 -0.12 5.10 -0.83
N ALA A 34 -1.22 5.87 -0.85
CA ALA A 34 -1.24 7.23 -0.31
C ALA A 34 -0.93 7.29 1.19
N GLU A 35 -1.42 6.34 1.98
CA GLU A 35 -1.09 6.22 3.41
C GLU A 35 0.40 5.93 3.63
N LEU A 36 0.98 5.03 2.83
CA LEU A 36 2.40 4.68 2.91
C LEU A 36 3.30 5.86 2.53
N VAL A 37 2.98 6.57 1.44
CA VAL A 37 3.75 7.74 0.98
C VAL A 37 3.70 8.91 1.97
N ARG A 38 2.57 9.07 2.69
CA ARG A 38 2.43 10.11 3.73
C ARG A 38 3.25 9.82 4.98
N ALA A 39 3.65 8.57 5.20
CA ALA A 39 4.46 8.21 6.35
C ALA A 39 5.91 8.69 6.20
N LYS A 40 6.49 9.13 7.32
CA LYS A 40 7.93 9.45 7.42
C LYS A 40 8.70 8.31 8.10
N GLY A 41 10.01 8.29 7.88
CA GLY A 41 10.92 7.32 8.51
C GLY A 41 11.02 6.00 7.75
N TRP A 42 10.70 6.00 6.45
CA TRP A 42 11.03 4.90 5.55
C TRP A 42 12.50 4.96 5.16
N ASP A 43 13.20 3.84 5.28
CA ASP A 43 14.52 3.64 4.70
C ASP A 43 14.46 3.76 3.16
N PRO A 44 15.57 4.13 2.49
CA PRO A 44 15.59 4.29 1.03
C PRO A 44 15.09 3.04 0.27
N ALA A 45 15.43 1.85 0.74
CA ALA A 45 14.94 0.59 0.15
C ALA A 45 13.41 0.43 0.28
N HIS A 46 12.83 0.85 1.41
CA HIS A 46 11.38 0.83 1.61
C HIS A 46 10.69 1.90 0.75
N GLN A 47 11.30 3.08 0.59
CA GLN A 47 10.77 4.13 -0.28
C GLN A 47 10.73 3.68 -1.74
N ASP A 48 11.78 2.99 -2.20
CA ASP A 48 11.84 2.42 -3.55
C ASP A 48 10.74 1.38 -3.79
N LEU A 49 10.52 0.48 -2.82
CA LEU A 49 9.42 -0.49 -2.87
C LEU A 49 8.03 0.18 -2.92
N ILE A 50 7.83 1.24 -2.14
CA ILE A 50 6.59 2.02 -2.15
C ILE A 50 6.40 2.71 -3.50
N ALA A 51 7.45 3.33 -4.06
CA ALA A 51 7.41 3.99 -5.37
C ALA A 51 7.10 2.99 -6.50
N ALA A 52 7.79 1.85 -6.54
CA ALA A 52 7.56 0.78 -7.51
C ALA A 52 6.13 0.22 -7.40
N PHE A 53 5.56 0.18 -6.20
CA PHE A 53 4.15 -0.18 -6.01
C PHE A 53 3.21 0.85 -6.62
N GLY A 54 3.50 2.15 -6.47
CA GLY A 54 2.75 3.24 -7.10
C GLY A 54 2.77 3.15 -8.64
N GLU A 55 3.94 2.92 -9.23
CA GLU A 55 4.08 2.72 -10.68
C GLU A 55 3.32 1.48 -11.17
N TRP A 56 3.41 0.39 -10.42
CA TRP A 56 2.64 -0.82 -10.72
C TRP A 56 1.12 -0.57 -10.66
N LEU A 57 0.64 0.18 -9.68
CA LEU A 57 -0.78 0.57 -9.59
C LEU A 57 -1.22 1.44 -10.77
N ALA A 58 -0.36 2.32 -11.28
CA ALA A 58 -0.64 3.14 -12.46
C ALA A 58 -0.89 2.28 -13.72
N SER A 59 -0.33 1.07 -13.78
CA SER A 59 -0.57 0.08 -14.84
C SER A 59 -1.94 -0.60 -14.75
N ARG A 60 -2.82 -0.20 -13.81
CA ARG A 60 -4.18 -0.72 -13.60
C ARG A 60 -4.26 -2.25 -13.55
N PRO A 61 -3.56 -2.89 -12.61
CA PRO A 61 -3.54 -4.34 -12.50
C PRO A 61 -4.93 -4.92 -12.16
N PRO A 62 -5.15 -6.21 -12.48
CA PRO A 62 -6.41 -6.88 -12.20
C PRO A 62 -6.64 -7.05 -10.69
N PRO A 63 -7.91 -7.05 -10.22
CA PRO A 63 -8.23 -7.14 -8.80
C PRO A 63 -7.65 -8.35 -8.09
N ALA A 64 -7.55 -9.49 -8.79
CA ALA A 64 -6.96 -10.72 -8.24
C ALA A 64 -5.48 -10.55 -7.84
N ALA A 65 -4.72 -9.73 -8.59
CA ALA A 65 -3.31 -9.46 -8.30
C ALA A 65 -3.11 -8.37 -7.24
N LEU A 66 -4.09 -7.48 -7.05
CA LEU A 66 -4.01 -6.37 -6.08
C LEU A 66 -3.77 -6.88 -4.66
N LYS A 67 -4.55 -7.86 -4.20
CA LYS A 67 -4.44 -8.36 -2.82
C LYS A 67 -3.05 -8.95 -2.57
N ALA A 68 -2.61 -9.87 -3.43
CA ALA A 68 -1.31 -10.53 -3.29
C ALA A 68 -0.16 -9.52 -3.31
N ARG A 69 -0.23 -8.51 -4.18
CA ARG A 69 0.80 -7.47 -4.27
C ARG A 69 0.82 -6.55 -3.05
N CYS A 70 -0.35 -6.15 -2.54
CA CYS A 70 -0.46 -5.38 -1.30
C CYS A 70 0.11 -6.15 -0.10
N GLU A 71 -0.24 -7.43 0.03
CA GLU A 71 0.28 -8.29 1.12
C GLU A 71 1.80 -8.45 1.04
N ALA A 72 2.33 -8.68 -0.16
CA ALA A 72 3.77 -8.78 -0.40
C ALA A 72 4.51 -7.47 -0.05
N LEU A 73 3.99 -6.31 -0.46
CA LEU A 73 4.56 -5.02 -0.10
C LEU A 73 4.58 -4.83 1.42
N LEU A 74 3.46 -5.08 2.10
CA LEU A 74 3.32 -4.88 3.54
C LEU A 74 4.19 -5.82 4.37
N ALA A 75 4.50 -7.01 3.84
CA ALA A 75 5.45 -7.93 4.44
C ALA A 75 6.91 -7.53 4.20
N ALA A 76 7.21 -6.84 3.09
CA ALA A 76 8.56 -6.38 2.76
C ALA A 76 8.99 -5.14 3.56
N ILE A 77 8.05 -4.25 3.89
CA ILE A 77 8.34 -2.96 4.54
C ILE A 77 7.96 -2.88 6.03
N GLY A 78 7.33 -3.93 6.60
CA GLY A 78 6.75 -3.89 7.94
C GLY A 78 7.10 -5.09 8.79
#